data_AF-A0A8B2S9X6-F1
#
_entry.id   AF-A0A8B2S9X6-F1
#
_cell.length_a   1.000
_cell.length_b   1.000
_cell.length_c   1.000
_cell.angle_alpha   90.00
_cell.angle_beta   90.00
_cell.angle_gamma   90.00
#
_symmetry.space_group_name_H-M   'P 1'
#
loop_
_entity.id
_entity.type
_entity.pdbx_description
1 polymer ?
#
loop_
_entity_poly.entity_id
_entity_poly.type
_entity_poly.pdbx_seq_one_letter_code
_entity_poly.pdbx_strand_id
1 'polypeptide(L)' 'MEILMEHDVVTRLIELTRKSDNRIAVSAIYALGEGAPTTREVIARLLELTNKADPELAAASASALGRIFRRR' A
#
# COMPACT_ATOMS: atom_id res chain seq x y z
N MET A 1 3.76 -14.34 18.72
CA MET A 1 4.88 -13.47 18.31
C MET A 1 4.77 -13.10 16.82
N GLU A 2 4.37 -14.01 15.92
CA GLU A 2 4.14 -13.72 14.48
C GLU A 2 3.17 -12.57 14.18
N ILE A 3 2.04 -12.48 14.91
CA ILE A 3 1.01 -11.45 14.66
C ILE A 3 1.57 -10.02 14.89
N LEU A 4 2.51 -9.86 15.82
CA LEU A 4 3.16 -8.56 16.07
C LEU A 4 4.06 -8.17 14.89
N MET A 5 4.78 -9.13 14.31
CA MET A 5 5.66 -8.86 13.16
C MET A 5 4.89 -8.51 11.90
N GLU A 6 3.77 -9.19 11.62
CA GLU A 6 2.94 -8.88 10.44
C GLU A 6 2.31 -7.49 10.56
N HIS A 7 1.77 -7.16 11.74
CA HIS A 7 1.24 -5.83 12.03
C HIS A 7 2.32 -4.75 11.83
N ASP A 8 3.51 -4.95 12.41
CA ASP A 8 4.62 -3.99 12.30
C ASP A 8 5.09 -3.81 10.85
N VAL A 9 5.12 -4.87 10.06
CA VAL A 9 5.43 -4.80 8.62
C VAL A 9 4.37 -3.97 7.88
N VAL A 10 3.08 -4.21 8.10
CA VAL A 10 2.00 -3.47 7.43
C VAL A 10 2.03 -2.00 7.83
N THR A 11 2.18 -1.70 9.13
CA THR A 11 2.33 -0.33 9.63
C THR A 11 3.51 0.37 8.94
N ARG A 12 4.66 -0.31 8.87
CA ARG A 12 5.84 0.27 8.23
C ARG A 12 5.65 0.52 6.74
N LEU A 13 5.00 -0.39 6.02
CA LEU A 13 4.70 -0.18 4.60
C LEU A 13 3.76 1.02 4.40
N ILE A 14 2.73 1.18 5.24
CA ILE A 14 1.84 2.35 5.19
C ILE A 14 2.61 3.64 5.46
N GLU A 15 3.52 3.68 6.43
CA GLU A 15 4.42 4.81 6.65
C GLU A 15 5.30 5.14 5.43
N LEU A 16 5.86 4.11 4.79
CA LEU A 16 6.74 4.31 3.63
C LEU A 16 6.00 4.89 2.42
N THR A 17 4.69 4.65 2.28
CA THR A 17 3.86 5.34 1.26
C THR A 17 3.75 6.86 1.44
N ARG A 18 4.26 7.41 2.55
CA ARG A 18 4.27 8.86 2.85
C ARG A 18 5.64 9.50 2.62
N LYS A 19 6.65 8.74 2.20
CA LYS A 19 7.99 9.28 1.91
C LYS A 19 7.96 10.13 0.64
N SER A 20 8.81 11.15 0.62
CA SER A 20 8.95 12.08 -0.51
C SER A 20 9.68 11.46 -1.71
N ASP A 21 10.52 10.43 -1.50
CA ASP A 21 11.08 9.66 -2.61
C ASP A 21 10.00 8.72 -3.15
N ASN A 22 9.50 9.03 -4.35
CA ASN A 22 8.47 8.25 -5.02
C ASN A 22 8.85 6.78 -5.19
N ARG A 23 10.13 6.45 -5.41
CA ARG A 23 10.53 5.04 -5.56
C ARG A 23 10.27 4.24 -4.29
N ILE A 24 10.52 4.85 -3.13
CA ILE A 24 10.23 4.24 -1.82
C ILE A 24 8.72 4.08 -1.64
N ALA A 25 7.94 5.13 -1.94
CA ALA A 25 6.50 5.11 -1.78
C ALA A 25 5.82 4.10 -2.72
N VAL A 26 6.19 4.08 -4.00
CA VAL A 26 5.72 3.13 -5.02
C VAL A 26 6.03 1.70 -4.64
N SER A 27 7.26 1.43 -4.18
CA SER A 27 7.65 0.08 -3.73
C SER A 27 6.78 -0.39 -2.56
N ALA A 28 6.50 0.50 -1.60
CA ALA A 28 5.64 0.20 -0.48
C ALA A 28 4.17 -0.04 -0.90
N ILE A 29 3.65 0.75 -1.83
CA ILE A 29 2.31 0.58 -2.41
C ILE A 29 2.17 -0.80 -3.06
N TYR A 30 3.16 -1.20 -3.87
CA TYR A 30 3.14 -2.52 -4.50
C TYR A 30 3.21 -3.65 -3.48
N ALA A 31 4.08 -3.54 -2.46
CA ALA A 31 4.19 -4.53 -1.38
C ALA A 31 2.86 -4.69 -0.61
N LEU A 32 2.16 -3.58 -0.33
CA LEU A 32 0.82 -3.64 0.29
C LEU A 32 -0.17 -4.43 -0.58
N GLY A 33 -0.18 -4.19 -1.89
CA GLY A 33 -1.04 -4.95 -2.82
C GLY A 33 -0.62 -6.41 -3.01
N GLU A 34 0.65 -6.75 -2.73
CA GLU A 34 1.25 -8.06 -2.95
C GLU A 34 1.24 -8.98 -1.74
N GLY A 35 1.19 -8.45 -0.53
CA GLY A 35 1.31 -9.30 0.67
C GLY A 35 0.54 -8.83 1.89
N ALA A 36 0.07 -7.58 1.95
CA ALA A 36 -0.63 -7.12 3.14
C ALA A 36 -2.03 -7.76 3.27
N PRO A 37 -2.50 -8.02 4.50
CA PRO A 37 -3.89 -8.37 4.74
C PRO A 37 -4.84 -7.31 4.21
N THR A 38 -6.03 -7.75 3.80
CA THR A 38 -7.10 -6.87 3.29
C THR A 38 -7.79 -6.14 4.45
N THR A 39 -7.06 -5.25 5.13
CA THR A 39 -7.60 -4.44 6.23
C THR A 39 -8.20 -3.14 5.72
N ARG A 40 -9.07 -2.53 6.54
CA ARG A 40 -9.65 -1.20 6.23
C ARG A 40 -8.57 -0.14 6.07
N GLU A 41 -7.51 -0.19 6.85
CA GLU A 41 -6.42 0.80 6.81
C GLU A 41 -5.64 0.73 5.50
N VAL A 42 -5.27 -0.48 5.06
CA VAL A 42 -4.57 -0.69 3.79
C VAL A 42 -5.42 -0.20 2.62
N ILE A 43 -6.70 -0.58 2.57
CA ILE A 43 -7.62 -0.15 1.51
C ILE A 43 -7.79 1.37 1.52
N ALA A 44 -8.04 1.98 2.68
CA ALA A 44 -8.24 3.41 2.79
C ALA A 44 -7.00 4.19 2.30
N ARG A 45 -5.80 3.73 2.68
CA ARG A 45 -4.56 4.37 2.25
C ARG A 45 -4.35 4.29 0.74
N LEU A 46 -4.59 3.12 0.13
CA LEU A 46 -4.47 2.96 -1.31
C LEU A 46 -5.51 3.79 -2.08
N LEU A 47 -6.75 3.88 -1.60
CA LEU A 47 -7.79 4.75 -2.19
C LEU A 47 -7.46 6.24 -2.07
N GLU A 48 -6.87 6.68 -0.96
CA GLU A 48 -6.38 8.07 -0.84
C GLU A 48 -5.33 8.36 -1.92
N LEU A 49 -4.41 7.42 -2.13
CA LEU A 49 -3.29 7.58 -3.06
C LEU A 49 -3.70 7.55 -4.52
N THR A 50 -4.82 6.91 -4.89
CA THR A 50 -5.37 7.01 -6.25
C THR A 50 -5.83 8.42 -6.64
N ASN A 51 -6.00 9.32 -5.66
CA ASN A 51 -6.38 10.71 -5.90
C ASN A 51 -5.19 11.68 -5.84
N LYS A 52 -3.94 11.19 -5.73
CA LYS A 52 -2.76 12.06 -5.72
C LYS A 52 -2.48 12.61 -7.11
N ALA A 53 -1.95 13.84 -7.15
CA ALA A 53 -1.53 14.49 -8.39
C ALA A 53 -0.33 13.78 -9.06
N ASP A 54 0.46 13.04 -8.27
CA ASP A 54 1.56 12.24 -8.79
C ASP A 54 1.03 11.00 -9.52
N PRO A 55 1.23 10.90 -10.85
CA PRO A 55 0.68 9.81 -11.65
C PRO A 55 1.30 8.45 -11.30
N GLU A 56 2.55 8.42 -10.85
CA GLU A 56 3.23 7.18 -10.49
C GLU A 56 2.63 6.57 -9.22
N LEU A 57 2.39 7.41 -8.20
CA LEU A 57 1.73 7.00 -6.97
C LEU A 57 0.28 6.55 -7.22
N ALA A 58 -0.45 7.29 -8.07
CA ALA A 58 -1.82 6.96 -8.41
C ALA A 58 -1.92 5.61 -9.16
N ALA A 59 -1.06 5.40 -10.16
CA ALA A 59 -1.03 4.17 -10.96
C ALA A 59 -0.61 2.94 -10.12
N ALA A 60 0.41 3.09 -9.27
CA ALA A 60 0.82 2.03 -8.34
C ALA A 60 -0.33 1.64 -7.40
N SER A 61 -1.07 2.63 -6.89
CA SER A 61 -2.16 2.41 -5.93
C SER A 61 -3.36 1.72 -6.58
N ALA A 62 -3.73 2.11 -7.80
CA ALA A 62 -4.75 1.43 -8.58
C ALA A 62 -4.35 -0.03 -8.87
N SER A 63 -3.08 -0.27 -9.20
CA SER A 63 -2.55 -1.62 -9.41
C SER A 63 -2.60 -2.48 -8.15
N ALA A 64 -2.24 -1.91 -6.99
CA ALA A 64 -2.30 -2.58 -5.70
C ALA A 64 -3.74 -2.95 -5.30
N LEU A 65 -4.70 -2.03 -5.49
CA LEU A 65 -6.13 -2.31 -5.30
C LEU A 65 -6.62 -3.44 -6.21
N GLY A 66 -6.19 -3.45 -7.48
CA GLY A 66 -6.51 -4.51 -8.42
C GLY A 66 -5.92 -5.87 -8.03
N ARG A 67 -4.77 -5.90 -7.36
CA ARG A 67 -4.18 -7.15 -6.80
C ARG A 67 -4.98 -7.65 -5.60
N ILE A 68 -5.34 -6.75 -4.68
CA ILE A 68 -6.18 -7.08 -3.52
C ILE A 68 -7.54 -7.62 -3.97
N PHE A 69 -8.19 -6.97 -4.94
CA PHE A 69 -9.50 -7.38 -5.43
C PHE A 69 -9.49 -8.79 -6.04
N ARG A 70 -8.44 -9.15 -6.80
CA ARG A 70 -8.31 -10.47 -7.44
C ARG A 70 -8.02 -11.62 -6.46
N ARG A 71 -7.65 -11.33 -5.21
CA ARG A 71 -7.33 -12.32 -4.18
C ARG A 71 -8.51 -12.65 -3.27
N ARG A 72 -9.62 -11.92 -3.40
CA ARG A 72 -10.84 -12.17 -2.65
C ARG A 72 -11.54 -13.43 -3.11
#